data_AF-A0A7C3NAX4-F1
#
_entry.id   AF-A0A7C3NAX4-F1
#
_cell.length_a   1.000
_cell.length_b   1.000
_cell.length_c   1.000
_cell.angle_alpha   90.00
_cell.angle_beta   90.00
_cell.angle_gamma   90.00
#
_symmetry.space_group_name_H-M   'P 1'
#
loop_
_entity.id
_entity.type
_entity.pdbx_description
1 polymer ?
#
loop_
_entity_poly.entity_id
_entity_poly.type
_entity_poly.pdbx_seq_one_letter_code
_entity_poly.pdbx_strand_id
1 'polypeptide(L)'
;MDSVHRDEWFYVVEGDFIIEVGQERFNMKPGDSLLAPRQVPHVWAHVGDGNGRILITFMPAGKMEAFFQEVTKANAMPPQDPELWRAHGMELLGPPLAVA
;
A
#
# COMPACT_ATOMS: atom_id res chain seq x y z
N MET A 1 4.78 1.17 4.92
CA MET A 1 4.04 2.37 5.35
C MET A 1 3.27 2.01 6.61
N ASP A 2 3.09 2.94 7.54
CA ASP A 2 2.07 2.81 8.57
C ASP A 2 0.95 3.84 8.36
N SER A 3 -0.28 3.37 8.51
CA SER A 3 -1.49 4.20 8.49
C SER A 3 -2.01 4.32 9.91
N VAL A 4 -1.76 5.47 10.53
CA VAL A 4 -2.09 5.73 11.94
C VAL A 4 -3.61 5.76 12.20
N HIS A 5 -4.43 5.98 11.16
CA HIS A 5 -5.86 6.27 11.31
C HIS A 5 -6.79 5.44 10.41
N ARG A 6 -6.27 4.65 9.47
CA ARG A 6 -7.09 3.96 8.45
C ARG A 6 -6.67 2.51 8.31
N ASP A 7 -7.65 1.64 8.19
CA ASP A 7 -7.45 0.27 7.77
C ASP A 7 -7.36 0.23 6.25
N GLU A 8 -6.58 -0.71 5.74
CA GLU A 8 -6.44 -0.94 4.30
C GLU A 8 -6.82 -2.37 3.97
N TRP A 9 -7.75 -2.52 3.03
CA TRP A 9 -8.13 -3.83 2.51
C TRP A 9 -7.56 -4.01 1.11
N PHE A 10 -6.80 -5.08 0.94
CA PHE A 10 -6.14 -5.47 -0.30
C PHE A 10 -6.92 -6.62 -0.94
N TYR A 11 -7.15 -6.54 -2.25
CA TYR A 11 -7.73 -7.63 -3.04
C TYR A 11 -6.95 -7.78 -4.35
N VAL A 12 -6.40 -8.97 -4.59
CA VAL A 12 -5.63 -9.24 -5.81
C VAL A 12 -6.59 -9.60 -6.93
N VAL A 13 -6.55 -8.81 -8.00
CA VAL A 13 -7.36 -9.03 -9.20
C VAL A 13 -6.58 -9.85 -10.24
N GLU A 14 -5.28 -9.58 -10.38
CA GLU A 14 -4.40 -10.17 -11.39
C GLU A 14 -2.94 -10.11 -10.93
N GLY A 15 -2.14 -11.11 -11.30
CA GLY A 15 -0.73 -11.22 -10.88
C GLY A 15 -0.58 -11.79 -9.46
N ASP A 16 0.67 -11.90 -9.01
CA ASP A 16 1.02 -12.36 -7.67
C ASP A 16 1.59 -11.18 -6.87
N PHE A 17 1.29 -11.14 -5.57
CA PHE A 17 1.78 -10.09 -4.67
C PHE A 17 2.36 -10.70 -3.41
N ILE A 18 3.39 -10.06 -2.88
CA ILE A 18 3.79 -10.24 -1.48
C ILE A 18 3.23 -9.08 -0.70
N ILE A 19 2.53 -9.35 0.40
CA ILE A 19 2.09 -8.34 1.36
C ILE A 19 2.64 -8.69 2.74
N GLU A 20 3.27 -7.73 3.38
CA GLU A 20 3.66 -7.82 4.80
C GLU A 20 2.71 -6.98 5.64
N VAL A 21 2.22 -7.56 6.73
CA VAL A 21 1.39 -6.87 7.73
C VAL A 21 1.96 -7.20 9.10
N GLY A 22 2.54 -6.20 9.76
CA GLY A 22 3.29 -6.40 11.00
C GLY A 22 4.51 -7.28 10.78
N GLN A 23 4.49 -8.48 11.36
CA GLN A 23 5.59 -9.47 11.27
C GLN A 23 5.26 -10.64 10.34
N GLU A 24 4.05 -10.65 9.77
CA GLU A 24 3.57 -11.72 8.91
C GLU A 24 3.74 -11.33 7.44
N ARG A 25 4.16 -12.31 6.64
CA ARG A 25 4.31 -12.18 5.19
C ARG A 25 3.37 -13.14 4.48
N PHE A 26 2.62 -12.62 3.52
CA PHE A 26 1.60 -13.34 2.76
C PHE A 26 1.95 -13.34 1.28
N ASN A 27 1.88 -14.51 0.64
CA ASN A 27 1.90 -14.62 -0.82
C ASN A 27 0.44 -14.63 -1.30
N MET A 28 0.05 -13.60 -2.03
CA MET A 28 -1.32 -13.34 -2.45
C MET A 28 -1.49 -13.62 -3.94
N LYS A 29 -2.53 -14.36 -4.29
CA LYS A 29 -2.91 -14.75 -5.66
C LYS A 29 -4.24 -14.12 -6.07
N PRO A 30 -4.60 -14.12 -7.37
CA PRO A 30 -5.89 -13.60 -7.81
C PRO A 30 -7.07 -14.23 -7.06
N GLY A 31 -7.92 -13.37 -6.47
CA GLY A 31 -9.03 -13.77 -5.60
C GLY A 31 -8.73 -13.69 -4.10
N ASP A 32 -7.46 -13.62 -3.70
CA ASP A 32 -7.09 -13.47 -2.29
C ASP A 32 -7.36 -12.04 -1.80
N SER A 33 -7.70 -11.93 -0.52
CA SER A 33 -7.91 -10.64 0.15
C SER A 33 -7.32 -10.60 1.55
N LEU A 34 -6.82 -9.43 1.96
CA LEU A 34 -6.15 -9.24 3.24
C LEU A 34 -6.52 -7.86 3.83
N LEU A 35 -6.83 -7.83 5.12
CA LEU A 35 -6.99 -6.58 5.86
C LEU A 35 -5.68 -6.25 6.59
N ALA A 36 -5.13 -5.07 6.34
CA ALA A 36 -4.10 -4.46 7.16
C ALA A 36 -4.77 -3.45 8.12
N PRO A 37 -4.82 -3.74 9.43
CA PRO A 37 -5.38 -2.81 10.40
C PRO A 37 -4.55 -1.53 10.50
N ARG A 38 -5.20 -0.42 10.85
CA ARG A 38 -4.54 0.82 11.24
C ARG A 38 -3.52 0.56 12.37
N GLN A 39 -2.47 1.37 12.42
CA GLN A 39 -1.37 1.26 13.38
C GLN A 39 -0.55 -0.05 13.27
N VAL A 40 -0.80 -0.84 12.22
CA VAL A 40 0.01 -1.99 11.86
C VAL A 40 0.75 -1.66 10.56
N PRO A 41 2.10 -1.54 10.62
CA PRO A 41 2.91 -1.35 9.44
C PRO A 41 2.62 -2.39 8.37
N HIS A 42 2.47 -1.94 7.13
CA HIS A 42 2.31 -2.84 6.00
C HIS A 42 2.98 -2.32 4.73
N VAL A 43 3.36 -3.24 3.87
CA VAL A 43 3.99 -2.97 2.58
C VAL A 43 3.62 -4.10 1.61
N TRP A 44 3.52 -3.79 0.33
CA TRP A 44 3.24 -4.77 -0.70
C TRP A 44 4.15 -4.57 -1.90
N ALA A 45 4.36 -5.65 -2.65
CA ALA A 45 5.04 -5.62 -3.94
C ALA A 45 4.38 -6.62 -4.89
N HIS A 46 4.25 -6.23 -6.15
CA HIS A 46 3.96 -7.17 -7.23
C HIS A 46 5.19 -8.07 -7.44
N VAL A 47 4.95 -9.37 -7.59
CA VAL A 47 5.99 -10.38 -7.86
C VAL A 47 5.61 -11.17 -9.11
N GLY A 48 6.59 -11.45 -9.96
CA GLY A 48 6.42 -12.25 -11.18
C GLY A 48 6.47 -11.45 -12.47
N ASP A 49 6.43 -12.19 -13.57
CA ASP A 49 6.52 -11.66 -14.93
C ASP A 49 5.15 -11.24 -15.44
N GLY A 50 4.99 -9.96 -15.80
CA GLY A 50 3.75 -9.44 -16.39
C GLY A 50 3.09 -8.32 -15.58
N ASN A 51 1.79 -8.13 -15.81
CA ASN A 51 1.02 -7.07 -15.18
C ASN A 51 0.42 -7.55 -13.85
N GLY A 52 0.53 -6.70 -12.83
CA GLY A 52 -0.19 -6.86 -11.56
C GLY A 52 -1.38 -5.90 -11.47
N ARG A 53 -2.49 -6.36 -10.91
CA ARG A 53 -3.63 -5.50 -10.56
C ARG A 53 -4.15 -5.85 -9.18
N ILE A 54 -4.13 -4.86 -8.31
CA ILE A 54 -4.61 -4.94 -6.93
C ILE A 54 -5.61 -3.82 -6.69
N LEU A 55 -6.68 -4.13 -5.96
CA LEU A 55 -7.62 -3.15 -5.44
C LEU A 55 -7.25 -2.87 -3.99
N ILE A 56 -7.14 -1.58 -3.64
CA ILE A 56 -6.85 -1.12 -2.28
C ILE A 56 -7.99 -0.22 -1.82
N THR A 57 -8.59 -0.56 -0.69
CA THR A 57 -9.67 0.22 -0.08
C THR A 57 -9.19 0.81 1.24
N PHE A 58 -9.38 2.12 1.42
CA PHE A 58 -9.00 2.86 2.62
C PHE A 58 -10.22 3.16 3.49
N MET A 59 -10.19 2.74 4.75
CA MET A 59 -11.35 2.85 5.65
C MET A 59 -10.94 3.43 7.02
N PRO A 60 -11.42 4.64 7.40
CA PRO A 60 -12.11 5.62 6.54
C PRO A 60 -11.20 6.22 5.47
N ALA A 61 -11.75 6.82 4.41
CA ALA A 61 -10.93 7.40 3.33
C ALA A 61 -10.01 8.55 3.80
N GLY A 62 -10.46 9.37 4.76
CA GLY A 62 -9.65 10.44 5.35
C GLY A 62 -9.06 11.38 4.29
N LYS A 63 -7.73 11.56 4.32
CA LYS A 63 -7.00 12.46 3.41
C LYS A 63 -6.48 11.77 2.13
N MET A 64 -6.91 10.55 1.83
CA MET A 64 -6.37 9.77 0.70
C MET A 64 -6.71 10.37 -0.66
N GLU A 65 -7.89 10.95 -0.84
CA GLU A 65 -8.24 11.64 -2.10
C GLU A 65 -7.28 12.80 -2.37
N ALA A 66 -7.03 13.63 -1.36
CA ALA A 66 -6.07 14.74 -1.46
C ALA A 66 -4.63 14.23 -1.70
N PHE A 67 -4.25 13.11 -1.08
CA PHE A 67 -2.94 12.48 -1.32
C PHE A 67 -2.80 12.06 -2.79
N PHE A 68 -3.79 11.34 -3.33
CA PHE A 68 -3.77 10.91 -4.73
C PHE A 68 -3.77 12.10 -5.69
N GLN A 69 -4.54 13.14 -5.43
CA GLN A 69 -4.52 14.38 -6.22
C GLN A 69 -3.14 15.05 -6.22
N GLU A 70 -2.40 15.00 -5.11
CA GLU A 70 -1.06 15.58 -5.02
C GLU A 70 -0.03 14.76 -5.79
N VAL A 71 0.03 13.46 -5.54
CA VAL A 71 1.09 12.57 -6.06
C VAL A 71 0.92 12.22 -7.54
N THR A 72 -0.30 12.25 -8.07
CA THR A 72 -0.57 11.90 -9.47
C THR A 72 -0.35 13.06 -10.45
N LYS A 73 -0.03 14.28 -9.97
CA LYS A 73 0.25 15.43 -10.85
C LYS A 73 1.37 15.16 -11.87
N ALA A 74 2.33 14.31 -11.50
CA ALA A 74 3.44 13.92 -12.35
C ALA A 74 3.18 12.64 -13.17
N ASN A 75 1.99 12.04 -13.06
CA ASN A 75 1.67 10.72 -13.61
C ASN A 75 2.73 9.65 -13.27
N ALA A 76 3.26 9.72 -12.06
CA ALA A 76 4.34 8.90 -11.55
C ALA A 76 3.99 8.36 -10.15
N MET A 77 4.81 7.43 -9.65
CA MET A 77 4.66 6.96 -8.27
C MET A 77 4.91 8.09 -7.27
N PRO A 78 4.23 8.07 -6.10
CA PRO A 78 4.47 9.03 -5.04
C PRO A 78 5.96 9.12 -4.67
N PRO A 79 6.49 10.33 -4.47
CA PRO A 79 7.86 10.50 -4.00
C PRO A 79 8.00 9.91 -2.59
N GLN A 80 9.20 9.41 -2.27
CA GLN A 80 9.54 8.88 -0.94
C GLN A 80 9.92 10.01 0.03
N ASP A 81 9.15 11.10 0.03
CA ASP A 81 9.33 12.26 0.91
C ASP A 81 8.52 12.07 2.21
N PRO A 82 9.15 11.87 3.38
CA PRO A 82 8.43 11.64 4.63
C PRO A 82 7.48 12.78 5.03
N GLU A 83 7.78 14.03 4.67
CA GLU A 83 6.93 15.18 5.04
C GLU A 83 5.59 15.14 4.30
N LEU A 84 5.62 14.82 3.00
CA LEU A 84 4.42 14.62 2.20
C LEU A 84 3.52 13.55 2.80
N TRP A 85 4.06 12.37 3.13
CA TRP A 85 3.26 11.27 3.66
C TRP A 85 2.65 11.62 5.02
N ARG A 86 3.41 12.30 5.89
CA ARG A 86 2.92 12.77 7.20
C ARG A 86 1.80 13.81 7.07
N ALA A 87 1.86 14.72 6.09
CA ALA A 87 0.78 15.68 5.84
C ALA A 87 -0.58 15.00 5.55
N HIS A 88 -0.55 13.80 4.97
CA HIS A 88 -1.72 12.96 4.68
C HIS A 88 -2.01 11.89 5.75
N GLY A 89 -1.29 11.92 6.89
CA GLY A 89 -1.51 11.02 8.02
C GLY A 89 -1.04 9.59 7.73
N MET A 90 0.07 9.45 7.01
CA MET A 90 0.80 8.21 6.77
C MET A 90 2.25 8.38 7.22
N GLU A 91 2.92 7.29 7.56
CA GLU A 91 4.34 7.30 7.87
C GLU A 91 5.12 6.34 6.97
N LEU A 92 6.20 6.85 6.37
CA LEU A 92 7.20 6.03 5.69
C LEU A 92 8.15 5.45 6.72
N LEU A 93 8.13 4.13 6.87
CA LEU A 93 8.90 3.41 7.89
C LEU A 93 10.21 2.81 7.39
N GLY A 94 10.46 2.84 6.08
CA GLY A 94 11.62 2.19 5.50
C GLY A 94 11.55 2.11 3.97
N PRO A 95 12.52 1.45 3.34
CA PRO A 95 12.54 1.27 1.89
C PRO A 95 11.38 0.38 1.42
N PRO A 96 11.07 0.39 0.11
CA PRO A 96 10.16 -0.58 -0.50
C PRO A 96 10.58 -2.03 -0.21
N LEU A 97 9.61 -2.95 -0.28
CA LEU A 97 9.88 -4.37 -0.11
C LEU A 97 10.85 -4.87 -1.19
N ALA A 98 11.95 -5.49 -0.77
CA ALA A 98 12.87 -6.14 -1.68
C ALA A 98 12.22 -7.43 -2.22
N VAL A 99 11.98 -7.45 -3.52
CA VAL A 99 11.56 -8.64 -4.27
C VAL A 99 12.79 -9.20 -5.00
N ALA A 100 12.96 -10.52 -4.94
CA ALA A 100 14.08 -11.25 -5.54
C ALA A 100 13.89 -11.44 -7.04
#